data_AF-A0A6A8FJD1-F1
#
_entry.id   AF-A0A6A8FJD1-F1
#
_cell.length_a   1.000
_cell.length_b   1.000
_cell.length_c   1.000
_cell.angle_alpha   90.00
_cell.angle_beta   90.00
_cell.angle_gamma   90.00
#
_symmetry.space_group_name_H-M   'P 1'
#
loop_
_entity.id
_entity.type
_entity.pdbx_description
1 polymer ?
#
loop_
_entity_poly.entity_id
_entity_poly.type
_entity_poly.pdbx_seq_one_letter_code
_entity_poly.pdbx_strand_id
1 'polypeptide(L)'
;MANFAELEKTAEKYVNLKRQKKMDQERTELEEDLNNISISIIGYFSSPEFAFPLERQEVVSNGTTTYVYKNNSTYPNLFEFISELLHTPIPIAVESAKFGPGEIIVNGDNIKAARRELGHCIIELQKLIIGKKP
;
A
#
# COMPACT_ATOMS: atom_id res chain seq x y z
N MET A 1 -0.17 7.56 -16.83
CA MET A 1 -0.68 7.47 -15.45
C MET A 1 -0.45 6.05 -14.99
N ALA A 2 0.46 5.84 -14.03
CA ALA A 2 0.71 4.50 -13.51
C ALA A 2 -0.55 4.03 -12.75
N ASN A 3 -1.07 2.87 -13.14
CA ASN A 3 -2.28 2.29 -12.54
C ASN A 3 -1.88 1.43 -11.34
N PHE A 4 -2.70 1.37 -10.29
CA PHE A 4 -2.48 0.46 -9.15
C PHE A 4 -2.29 -1.01 -9.58
N ALA A 5 -2.87 -1.42 -10.70
CA ALA A 5 -2.62 -2.75 -11.29
C ALA A 5 -1.17 -2.94 -11.75
N GLU A 6 -0.52 -1.90 -12.28
CA GLU A 6 0.90 -1.93 -12.64
C GLU A 6 1.79 -1.88 -11.39
N LEU A 7 1.37 -1.11 -10.38
CA LEU A 7 2.03 -1.05 -9.09
C LEU A 7 2.04 -2.42 -8.39
N GLU A 8 0.91 -3.13 -8.42
CA GLU A 8 0.79 -4.49 -7.90
C GLU A 8 1.74 -5.47 -8.62
N LYS A 9 1.79 -5.42 -9.96
CA LYS A 9 2.74 -6.24 -10.75
C LYS A 9 4.19 -5.90 -10.44
N THR A 10 4.47 -4.62 -10.19
CA THR A 10 5.81 -4.16 -9.82
C THR A 10 6.20 -4.69 -8.44
N ALA A 11 5.27 -4.68 -7.48
CA ALA A 11 5.45 -5.27 -6.16
C ALA A 11 5.56 -6.81 -6.22
N GLU A 12 4.80 -7.47 -7.08
CA GLU A 12 4.93 -8.92 -7.33
C GLU A 12 6.35 -9.26 -7.84
N LYS A 13 6.91 -8.47 -8.76
CA LYS A 13 8.29 -8.63 -9.21
C LYS A 13 9.27 -8.51 -8.03
N TYR A 14 9.09 -7.53 -7.15
CA TYR A 14 9.91 -7.38 -5.94
C TYR A 14 9.86 -8.62 -5.05
N VAL A 15 8.66 -9.09 -4.71
CA VAL A 15 8.44 -10.25 -3.83
C VAL A 15 9.09 -11.50 -4.42
N ASN A 16 8.93 -11.72 -5.73
CA ASN A 16 9.53 -12.86 -6.42
C ASN A 16 11.06 -12.79 -6.46
N LEU A 17 11.64 -11.64 -6.81
CA LEU A 17 13.09 -11.46 -6.80
C LEU A 17 13.67 -11.63 -5.39
N LYS A 18 12.97 -11.15 -4.35
CA LYS A 18 13.41 -11.31 -2.97
C LYS A 18 13.39 -12.79 -2.55
N ARG A 19 12.39 -13.56 -2.96
CA ARG A 19 12.33 -15.01 -2.73
C ARG A 19 13.49 -15.72 -3.43
N GLN A 20 13.83 -15.33 -4.66
CA GLN A 20 15.00 -15.86 -5.38
C GLN A 20 16.32 -15.53 -4.67
N LYS A 21 16.51 -14.27 -4.23
CA LYS A 21 17.71 -13.85 -3.47
C LYS A 21 17.89 -14.64 -2.16
N LYS A 22 16.80 -15.03 -1.48
CA LYS A 22 16.90 -15.88 -0.28
C LYS A 22 17.44 -17.29 -0.57
N MET A 23 17.30 -17.76 -1.82
CA MET A 23 17.79 -19.07 -2.25
C MET A 23 19.24 -19.04 -2.74
N ASP A 24 19.68 -17.90 -3.28
CA ASP A 24 21.02 -17.71 -3.87
C ASP A 24 21.77 -16.56 -3.17
N GLN A 25 22.84 -16.89 -2.41
CA GLN A 25 23.48 -15.97 -1.45
C GLN A 25 24.30 -14.80 -2.06
N GLU A 26 24.59 -14.77 -3.36
CA GLU A 26 25.60 -13.84 -3.91
C GLU A 26 25.24 -13.28 -5.30
N ARG A 27 24.33 -12.30 -5.38
CA ARG A 27 24.18 -11.48 -6.60
C ARG A 27 23.91 -10.00 -6.29
N THR A 28 24.92 -9.17 -6.49
CA THR A 28 24.82 -7.69 -6.45
C THR A 28 23.77 -7.15 -7.42
N GLU A 29 23.61 -7.77 -8.60
CA GLU A 29 22.61 -7.38 -9.61
C GLU A 29 21.17 -7.51 -9.10
N LEU A 30 20.86 -8.55 -8.30
CA LEU A 30 19.53 -8.71 -7.68
C LEU A 30 19.24 -7.60 -6.67
N GLU A 31 20.27 -7.13 -5.98
CA GLU A 31 20.16 -6.05 -4.99
C GLU A 31 19.87 -4.71 -5.67
N GLU A 32 20.55 -4.42 -6.79
CA GLU A 32 20.27 -3.25 -7.61
C GLU A 32 18.84 -3.27 -8.17
N ASP A 33 18.38 -4.41 -8.69
CA ASP A 33 17.01 -4.58 -9.18
C ASP A 33 15.97 -4.37 -8.08
N LEU A 34 16.18 -4.96 -6.89
CA LEU A 34 15.29 -4.77 -5.74
C LEU A 34 15.26 -3.30 -5.30
N ASN A 35 16.41 -2.61 -5.30
CA ASN A 35 16.49 -1.20 -4.96
C ASN A 35 15.75 -0.33 -6.00
N ASN A 36 15.95 -0.58 -7.29
CA ASN A 36 15.28 0.13 -8.37
C ASN A 36 13.75 -0.03 -8.30
N ILE A 37 13.27 -1.24 -8.02
CA ILE A 37 11.84 -1.50 -7.82
C ILE A 37 11.33 -0.76 -6.58
N SER A 38 12.07 -0.79 -5.47
CA SER A 38 11.70 -0.09 -4.24
C SER A 38 11.58 1.41 -4.46
N ILE A 39 12.55 2.02 -5.14
CA ILE A 39 12.53 3.45 -5.52
C ILE A 39 11.31 3.75 -6.41
N SER A 40 10.98 2.87 -7.35
CA SER A 40 9.81 3.04 -8.23
C SER A 40 8.50 3.02 -7.43
N ILE A 41 8.31 2.04 -6.54
CA ILE A 41 7.10 1.93 -5.71
C ILE A 41 7.00 3.14 -4.77
N ILE A 42 8.07 3.49 -4.05
CA ILE A 42 8.09 4.66 -3.16
C ILE A 42 7.86 5.97 -3.93
N GLY A 43 8.41 6.07 -5.15
CA GLY A 43 8.18 7.20 -6.06
C GLY A 43 6.70 7.37 -6.41
N TYR A 44 5.97 6.26 -6.58
CA TYR A 44 4.51 6.30 -6.78
C TYR A 44 3.78 6.88 -5.56
N PHE A 45 4.12 6.44 -4.35
CA PHE A 45 3.57 7.00 -3.10
C PHE A 45 3.97 8.45 -2.87
N SER A 46 5.04 8.92 -3.49
CA SER A 46 5.49 10.31 -3.42
C SER A 46 4.67 11.25 -4.31
N SER A 47 3.78 10.72 -5.16
CA SER A 47 2.96 11.54 -6.05
C SER A 47 1.96 12.38 -5.24
N PRO A 48 1.83 13.69 -5.51
CA PRO A 48 0.80 14.54 -4.89
C PRO A 48 -0.62 14.13 -5.33
N GLU A 49 -0.74 13.41 -6.45
CA GLU A 49 -2.01 12.88 -6.97
C GLU A 49 -2.28 11.44 -6.51
N PHE A 50 -1.48 10.90 -5.59
CA PHE A 50 -1.67 9.56 -5.08
C PHE A 50 -3.06 9.43 -4.43
N ALA A 51 -3.82 8.43 -4.88
CA ALA A 51 -5.09 8.07 -4.29
C ALA A 51 -5.31 6.57 -4.48
N PHE A 52 -5.81 5.90 -3.45
CA PHE A 52 -6.26 4.52 -3.58
C PHE A 52 -7.44 4.43 -4.57
N PRO A 53 -7.49 3.39 -5.41
CA PRO A 53 -8.55 3.21 -6.40
C PRO A 53 -9.79 2.63 -5.71
N LEU A 54 -10.48 3.45 -4.93
CA LEU A 54 -11.63 3.03 -4.13
C LEU A 54 -12.95 3.10 -4.92
N GLU A 55 -13.86 2.18 -4.62
CA GLU A 55 -15.25 2.27 -5.07
C GLU A 55 -15.93 3.53 -4.51
N ARG A 56 -16.97 4.00 -5.19
CA ARG A 56 -17.78 5.12 -4.68
C ARG A 56 -18.64 4.72 -3.49
N GLN A 57 -18.98 3.45 -3.40
CA GLN A 57 -19.82 2.91 -2.35
C GLN A 57 -18.95 2.47 -1.18
N GLU A 58 -19.38 2.88 0.01
CA GLU A 58 -18.72 2.63 1.28
C GLU A 58 -19.70 1.86 2.16
N VAL A 59 -19.20 0.95 2.99
CA VAL A 59 -20.03 0.16 3.89
C VAL A 59 -19.81 0.63 5.32
N VAL A 60 -20.85 1.15 5.95
CA VAL A 60 -20.81 1.51 7.37
C VAL A 60 -21.36 0.35 8.19
N SER A 61 -20.57 -0.13 9.14
CA SER A 61 -20.98 -1.19 10.06
C SER A 61 -20.20 -1.11 11.36
N ASN A 62 -20.88 -1.35 12.49
CA ASN A 62 -20.28 -1.49 13.82
C ASN A 62 -19.28 -0.37 14.19
N GLY A 63 -19.62 0.89 13.91
CA GLY A 63 -18.76 2.03 14.25
C GLY A 63 -17.56 2.20 13.33
N THR A 64 -17.52 1.52 12.17
CA THR A 64 -16.46 1.63 11.17
C THR A 64 -17.03 1.88 9.78
N THR A 65 -16.23 2.51 8.93
CA THR A 65 -16.51 2.68 7.50
C THR A 65 -15.47 1.90 6.71
N THR A 66 -15.94 0.98 5.87
CA THR A 66 -15.13 0.14 4.99
C THR A 66 -15.16 0.67 3.57
N TYR A 67 -13.98 0.80 2.98
CA TYR A 67 -13.74 1.20 1.60
C TYR A 67 -13.15 0.02 0.83
N VAL A 68 -13.81 -0.39 -0.25
CA VAL A 68 -13.36 -1.50 -1.11
C VAL A 68 -12.69 -0.94 -2.36
N TYR A 69 -11.69 -1.65 -2.89
CA TYR A 69 -11.04 -1.27 -4.14
C TYR A 69 -11.93 -1.51 -5.37
N LYS A 70 -11.71 -0.70 -6.40
CA LYS A 70 -12.47 -0.75 -7.66
C LYS A 70 -12.44 -2.14 -8.29
N ASN A 71 -13.59 -2.55 -8.83
CA ASN A 71 -13.77 -3.83 -9.51
C ASN A 71 -13.42 -5.06 -8.64
N ASN A 72 -13.54 -4.95 -7.31
CA ASN A 72 -13.10 -5.98 -6.35
C ASN A 72 -11.63 -6.38 -6.52
N SER A 73 -10.78 -5.45 -6.97
CA SER A 73 -9.35 -5.70 -7.07
C SER A 73 -8.73 -5.92 -5.69
N THR A 74 -7.63 -6.67 -5.63
CA THR A 74 -6.83 -6.82 -4.42
C THR A 74 -5.36 -6.55 -4.71
N TYR A 75 -4.63 -6.08 -3.71
CA TYR A 75 -3.22 -5.67 -3.86
C TYR A 75 -2.28 -6.40 -2.87
N PRO A 76 -2.29 -7.74 -2.79
CA PRO A 76 -1.53 -8.51 -1.80
C PRO A 76 -0.02 -8.25 -1.87
N ASN A 77 0.58 -8.20 -3.06
CA ASN A 77 2.02 -8.03 -3.20
C ASN A 77 2.45 -6.61 -2.83
N LEU A 78 1.64 -5.60 -3.18
CA LEU A 78 1.87 -4.23 -2.74
C LEU A 78 1.86 -4.13 -1.21
N PHE A 79 0.88 -4.75 -0.55
CA PHE A 79 0.83 -4.75 0.90
C PHE A 79 1.93 -5.59 1.56
N GLU A 80 2.37 -6.70 0.95
CA GLU A 80 3.57 -7.45 1.38
C GLU A 80 4.82 -6.56 1.31
N PHE A 81 5.00 -5.82 0.21
CA PHE A 81 6.09 -4.85 0.05
C PHE A 81 6.05 -3.76 1.13
N ILE A 82 4.90 -3.09 1.33
CA ILE A 82 4.82 -1.98 2.30
C ILE A 82 4.96 -2.49 3.73
N SER A 83 4.35 -3.64 4.06
CA SER A 83 4.49 -4.32 5.35
C SER A 83 5.96 -4.57 5.68
N GLU A 84 6.72 -5.06 4.70
CA GLU A 84 8.14 -5.29 4.82
C GLU A 84 8.94 -3.99 4.96
N LEU A 85 8.66 -2.99 4.11
CA LEU A 85 9.32 -1.69 4.10
C LEU A 85 9.16 -0.94 5.43
N LEU A 86 7.97 -1.02 6.02
CA LEU A 86 7.63 -0.35 7.28
C LEU A 86 7.88 -1.23 8.52
N HIS A 87 8.20 -2.52 8.34
CA HIS A 87 8.27 -3.52 9.41
C HIS A 87 6.97 -3.59 10.24
N THR A 88 5.83 -3.58 9.58
CA THR A 88 4.50 -3.64 10.22
C THR A 88 3.69 -4.81 9.67
N PRO A 89 2.78 -5.42 10.44
CA PRO A 89 1.91 -6.48 9.92
C PRO A 89 0.89 -5.94 8.91
N ILE A 90 0.30 -6.84 8.12
CA ILE A 90 -0.88 -6.55 7.30
C ILE A 90 -2.13 -6.91 8.11
N PRO A 91 -3.17 -6.06 8.17
CA PRO A 91 -3.26 -4.73 7.55
C PRO A 91 -2.37 -3.70 8.25
N ILE A 92 -1.88 -2.74 7.47
CA ILE A 92 -1.03 -1.66 7.98
C ILE A 92 -1.91 -0.69 8.73
N ALA A 93 -1.69 -0.57 10.04
CA ALA A 93 -2.42 0.36 10.89
C ALA A 93 -1.73 1.74 10.86
N VAL A 94 -2.47 2.77 10.46
CA VAL A 94 -2.04 4.17 10.52
C VAL A 94 -3.17 4.96 11.15
N GLU A 95 -2.92 5.48 12.35
CA GLU A 95 -3.90 6.22 13.14
C GLU A 95 -5.23 5.46 13.31
N SER A 96 -6.33 5.99 12.79
CA SER A 96 -7.67 5.43 12.87
C SER A 96 -8.02 4.49 11.71
N ALA A 97 -7.08 4.26 10.79
CA ALA A 97 -7.28 3.45 9.59
C ALA A 97 -6.43 2.17 9.57
N LYS A 98 -6.97 1.13 8.95
CA LYS A 98 -6.29 -0.13 8.64
C LYS A 98 -6.30 -0.33 7.13
N PHE A 99 -5.12 -0.34 6.53
CA PHE A 99 -4.95 -0.52 5.09
C PHE A 99 -4.63 -1.99 4.81
N GLY A 100 -5.58 -2.69 4.18
CA GLY A 100 -5.44 -4.10 3.83
C GLY A 100 -5.48 -4.32 2.32
N PRO A 101 -5.11 -5.53 1.84
CA PRO A 101 -5.02 -5.83 0.42
C PRO A 101 -6.36 -5.89 -0.29
N GLY A 102 -7.48 -6.07 0.42
CA GLY A 102 -8.83 -6.08 -0.18
C GLY A 102 -9.67 -4.85 0.17
N GLU A 103 -9.37 -4.18 1.28
CA GLU A 103 -10.18 -3.09 1.81
C GLU A 103 -9.37 -2.17 2.71
N ILE A 104 -9.87 -0.96 2.90
CA ILE A 104 -9.40 -0.01 3.91
C ILE A 104 -10.54 0.20 4.90
N ILE A 105 -10.25 0.05 6.19
CA ILE A 105 -11.23 0.24 7.26
C ILE A 105 -10.83 1.47 8.05
N VAL A 106 -11.77 2.41 8.25
CA VAL A 106 -11.59 3.62 9.05
C VAL A 106 -12.55 3.59 10.22
N ASN A 107 -12.07 3.92 11.42
CA ASN A 107 -12.92 4.07 12.59
C ASN A 107 -13.85 5.27 12.42
N GLY A 108 -15.15 5.07 12.67
CA GLY A 108 -16.20 6.08 12.49
C GLY A 108 -17.32 5.57 11.60
N ASP A 109 -18.56 5.90 11.97
CA ASP A 109 -19.79 5.55 11.26
C ASP A 109 -20.36 6.72 10.42
N ASN A 110 -19.77 7.90 10.55
CA ASN A 110 -20.09 9.05 9.71
C ASN A 110 -19.20 9.07 8.45
N ILE A 111 -19.78 8.69 7.32
CA ILE A 111 -19.13 8.67 5.99
C ILE A 111 -18.31 9.93 5.68
N LYS A 112 -18.86 11.12 5.94
CA LYS A 112 -18.16 12.39 5.63
C LYS A 112 -16.95 12.59 6.53
N ALA A 113 -17.05 12.22 7.80
CA ALA A 113 -15.93 12.30 8.73
C ALA A 113 -14.88 11.23 8.40
N ALA A 114 -15.30 9.98 8.20
CA ALA A 114 -14.43 8.87 7.83
C ALA A 114 -13.66 9.13 6.53
N ARG A 115 -14.28 9.78 5.53
CA ARG A 115 -13.60 10.13 4.28
C ARG A 115 -12.53 11.21 4.46
N ARG A 116 -12.75 12.19 5.33
CA ARG A 116 -11.72 13.19 5.67
C ARG A 116 -10.57 12.54 6.43
N GLU A 117 -10.92 11.70 7.39
CA GLU A 117 -9.97 10.95 8.19
C GLU A 117 -9.11 10.02 7.34
N LEU A 118 -9.73 9.30 6.40
CA LEU A 118 -9.01 8.50 5.41
C LEU A 118 -7.96 9.33 4.65
N GLY A 119 -8.31 10.56 4.26
CA GLY A 119 -7.38 11.48 3.61
C GLY A 119 -6.16 11.80 4.48
N HIS A 120 -6.37 12.03 5.77
CA HIS A 120 -5.27 12.24 6.72
C HIS A 120 -4.40 10.99 6.88
N CYS A 121 -5.01 9.82 7.09
CA CYS A 121 -4.27 8.57 7.25
C CYS A 121 -3.49 8.20 5.98
N ILE A 122 -4.00 8.53 4.78
CA ILE A 122 -3.25 8.38 3.51
C ILE A 122 -2.00 9.25 3.50
N ILE A 123 -2.11 10.53 3.89
CA ILE A 123 -0.97 11.44 3.97
C ILE A 123 0.08 10.91 4.96
N GLU A 124 -0.34 10.43 6.13
CA GLU A 124 0.57 9.84 7.10
C GLU A 124 1.24 8.55 6.58
N LEU A 125 0.48 7.68 5.92
CA LEU A 125 1.04 6.50 5.25
C LEU A 125 2.09 6.90 4.20
N GLN A 126 1.81 7.92 3.38
CA GLN A 126 2.77 8.44 2.41
C GLN A 126 4.05 8.93 3.10
N LYS A 127 3.95 9.71 4.19
CA LYS A 127 5.13 10.18 4.94
C LYS A 127 5.98 9.02 5.45
N LEU A 128 5.34 7.98 6.00
CA LEU A 128 6.02 6.78 6.49
C LEU A 128 6.77 6.07 5.36
N ILE A 129 6.13 5.87 4.20
CA ILE A 129 6.74 5.20 3.04
C ILE A 129 7.88 6.04 2.44
N ILE A 130 7.68 7.34 2.28
CA ILE A 130 8.67 8.26 1.71
C ILE A 130 9.89 8.37 2.63
N GLY A 131 9.69 8.32 3.95
CA GLY A 131 10.77 8.29 4.94
C GLY A 131 11.65 7.03 4.87
N LYS A 132 11.24 6.00 4.12
CA LYS A 132 12.02 4.79 3.85
C LYS A 132 12.73 4.81 2.51
N LYS A 133 12.69 5.92 1.78
CA LYS A 133 13.43 6.05 0.53
C LYS A 133 14.93 5.82 0.80
N PRO A 134 15.56 4.84 0.12
CA PRO A 134 16.98 4.55 0.28
C PRO A 134 17.87 5.67 -0.26
#